data_AF-A0A7K4HB92-F1
#
_entry.id   AF-A0A7K4HB92-F1
#
_cell.length_a   1.000
_cell.length_b   1.000
_cell.length_c   1.000
_cell.angle_alpha   90.00
_cell.angle_beta   90.00
_cell.angle_gamma   90.00
#
_symmetry.space_group_name_H-M   'P 1'
#
loop_
_entity.id
_entity.type
_entity.pdbx_description
1 polymer ?
#
loop_
_entity_poly.entity_id
_entity_poly.type
_entity_poly.pdbx_seq_one_letter_code
_entity_poly.pdbx_strand_id
1 'polypeptide(L)'
;MAQSVKIKQLHQIISALEKFKTRKESVFNLGKLAAYLHLSEVELDEILELVFRFQKLFSTSLDEFYLYKKWKNNKTFLVLKLKSEVKNLITNEPKEIEIGQEEVRVLNDLVYYFQHVKIGKGFEIKHNTTELSKKIRNLKKTHPYFFEYRGNGLIYPSKLAIETGRLISYNNKSKKIITKLEVEDYLIQIV
;
A
#
# COMPACT_ATOMS: atom_id res chain seq x y z
N MET A 1 -9.80 0.79 -20.35
CA MET A 1 -11.25 0.60 -20.06
C MET A 1 -11.88 1.98 -19.92
N ALA A 2 -13.14 2.18 -20.31
CA ALA A 2 -13.80 3.48 -20.14
C ALA A 2 -14.10 3.73 -18.64
N GLN A 3 -13.73 4.91 -18.14
CA GLN A 3 -14.04 5.31 -16.76
C GLN A 3 -15.54 5.61 -16.63
N SER A 4 -16.19 5.07 -15.60
CA SER A 4 -17.62 5.29 -15.36
C SER A 4 -17.94 6.78 -15.25
N VAL A 5 -19.02 7.22 -15.91
CA VAL A 5 -19.46 8.63 -15.94
C VAL A 5 -19.61 9.20 -14.52
N LYS A 6 -20.17 8.40 -13.59
CA LYS A 6 -20.33 8.79 -12.18
C LYS A 6 -18.98 9.02 -11.47
N ILE A 7 -17.97 8.21 -11.78
CA ILE A 7 -16.61 8.37 -11.23
C ILE A 7 -15.93 9.60 -11.83
N LYS A 8 -16.12 9.86 -13.13
CA LYS A 8 -15.63 11.08 -13.80
C LYS A 8 -16.24 12.35 -13.17
N GLN A 9 -17.55 12.37 -12.92
CA GLN A 9 -18.24 13.48 -12.23
C GLN A 9 -17.67 13.71 -10.82
N LEU A 10 -17.45 12.65 -10.03
CA LEU A 10 -16.82 12.76 -8.70
C LEU A 10 -15.41 13.36 -8.76
N HIS A 11 -14.57 12.97 -9.73
CA HIS A 11 -13.27 13.61 -9.93
C HIS A 11 -13.40 15.09 -10.34
N GLN A 12 -14.36 15.45 -11.19
CA GLN A 12 -14.59 16.85 -11.58
C GLN A 12 -15.05 17.73 -10.39
N ILE A 13 -15.85 17.17 -9.47
CA ILE A 13 -16.24 17.83 -8.21
C ILE A 13 -15.00 18.04 -7.32
N ILE A 14 -14.18 17.00 -7.11
CA ILE A 14 -12.95 17.10 -6.31
C ILE A 14 -12.01 18.16 -6.89
N SER A 15 -11.73 18.14 -8.20
CA SER A 15 -10.86 19.14 -8.84
C SER A 15 -11.49 20.53 -9.01
N ALA A 16 -12.78 20.71 -8.71
CA ALA A 16 -13.35 22.02 -8.46
C ALA A 16 -13.05 22.50 -7.02
N LEU A 17 -13.20 21.62 -6.02
CA LEU A 17 -12.90 21.90 -4.61
C LEU A 17 -11.40 22.11 -4.34
N GLU A 18 -10.50 21.46 -5.08
CA GLU A 18 -9.05 21.66 -4.97
C GLU A 18 -8.63 23.10 -5.31
N LYS A 19 -9.41 23.85 -6.09
CA LYS A 19 -9.12 25.25 -6.47
C LYS A 19 -9.19 26.23 -5.28
N PHE A 20 -9.85 25.85 -4.19
CA PHE A 20 -9.90 26.65 -2.96
C PHE A 20 -8.59 26.58 -2.16
N LYS A 21 -7.78 25.51 -2.35
CA LYS A 21 -6.50 25.29 -1.63
C LYS A 21 -5.50 26.45 -1.78
N THR A 22 -5.60 27.23 -2.85
CA THR A 22 -4.73 28.37 -3.16
C THR A 22 -5.37 29.74 -2.91
N ARG A 23 -6.65 29.80 -2.48
CA ARG A 23 -7.42 31.04 -2.35
C ARG A 23 -8.22 31.07 -1.05
N LYS A 24 -7.59 31.57 0.03
CA LYS A 24 -8.14 31.53 1.40
C LYS A 24 -9.51 32.21 1.58
N GLU A 25 -9.88 33.14 0.71
CA GLU A 25 -11.12 33.94 0.82
C GLU A 25 -11.90 34.00 -0.52
N SER A 26 -11.79 32.98 -1.39
CA SER A 26 -12.52 33.01 -2.67
C SER A 26 -13.99 32.61 -2.53
N VAL A 27 -14.89 33.58 -2.71
CA VAL A 27 -16.28 33.33 -3.09
C VAL A 27 -16.31 32.60 -4.44
N PHE A 28 -17.01 31.46 -4.50
CA PHE A 28 -17.17 30.67 -5.73
C PHE A 28 -18.63 30.74 -6.20
N ASN A 29 -18.83 30.98 -7.50
CA ASN A 29 -20.18 31.07 -8.06
C ASN A 29 -20.74 29.66 -8.31
N LEU A 30 -21.77 29.28 -7.56
CA LEU A 30 -22.40 27.96 -7.63
C LEU A 30 -23.07 27.67 -8.99
N GLY A 31 -23.67 28.67 -9.64
CA GLY A 31 -24.18 28.52 -11.02
C GLY A 31 -23.09 28.17 -12.04
N LYS A 32 -21.87 28.71 -11.88
CA LYS A 32 -20.70 28.31 -12.67
C LYS A 32 -20.20 26.90 -12.33
N LEU A 33 -20.49 26.38 -11.13
CA LEU A 33 -20.20 24.99 -10.77
C LEU A 33 -21.19 24.03 -11.45
N ALA A 34 -22.50 24.29 -11.33
CA ALA A 34 -23.55 23.54 -12.02
C ALA A 34 -23.31 23.51 -13.54
N ALA A 35 -23.07 24.67 -14.16
CA ALA A 35 -22.80 24.75 -15.60
C ALA A 35 -21.53 23.99 -16.04
N TYR A 36 -20.48 23.96 -15.21
CA TYR A 36 -19.23 23.22 -15.49
C TYR A 36 -19.36 21.70 -15.31
N LEU A 37 -20.23 21.26 -14.40
CA LEU A 37 -20.49 19.85 -14.09
C LEU A 37 -21.70 19.27 -14.85
N HIS A 38 -22.45 20.12 -15.57
CA HIS A 38 -23.73 19.83 -16.22
C HIS A 38 -24.78 19.27 -15.25
N LEU A 39 -24.94 19.93 -14.10
CA LEU A 39 -25.91 19.60 -13.05
C LEU A 39 -27.12 20.53 -13.10
N SER A 40 -28.28 20.00 -12.71
CA SER A 40 -29.42 20.82 -12.25
C SER A 40 -29.16 21.43 -10.87
N GLU A 41 -30.00 22.39 -10.47
CA GLU A 41 -29.91 23.02 -9.14
C GLU A 41 -30.14 22.01 -8.00
N VAL A 42 -31.06 21.05 -8.18
CA VAL A 42 -31.33 19.99 -7.20
C VAL A 42 -30.14 19.05 -7.02
N GLU A 43 -29.54 18.59 -8.13
CA GLU A 43 -28.34 17.73 -8.06
C GLU A 43 -27.14 18.46 -7.44
N LEU A 44 -27.03 19.78 -7.68
CA LEU A 44 -25.99 20.60 -7.06
C LEU A 44 -26.17 20.67 -5.54
N ASP A 45 -27.37 20.91 -5.04
CA ASP A 45 -27.64 20.99 -3.61
C ASP A 45 -27.46 19.63 -2.91
N GLU A 46 -27.87 18.51 -3.52
CA GLU A 46 -27.57 17.16 -3.01
C GLU A 46 -26.05 16.91 -2.91
N ILE A 47 -25.28 17.33 -3.93
CA ILE A 47 -23.81 17.21 -3.93
C ILE A 47 -23.18 18.10 -2.85
N LEU A 48 -23.70 19.31 -2.63
CA LEU A 48 -23.24 20.22 -1.58
C LEU A 48 -23.54 19.64 -0.17
N GLU A 49 -24.73 19.08 0.05
CA GLU A 49 -25.07 18.41 1.32
C GLU A 49 -24.10 17.25 1.62
N LEU A 50 -23.81 16.42 0.61
CA LEU A 50 -22.83 15.34 0.73
C LEU A 50 -21.43 15.86 1.06
N VAL A 51 -20.96 16.93 0.39
CA VAL A 51 -19.66 17.57 0.67
C VAL A 51 -19.60 18.10 2.10
N PHE A 52 -20.62 18.80 2.58
CA PHE A 52 -20.67 19.32 3.95
C PHE A 52 -20.77 18.20 4.99
N ARG A 53 -21.47 17.10 4.70
CA ARG A 53 -21.52 15.90 5.55
C ARG A 53 -20.17 15.19 5.63
N PHE A 54 -19.44 15.07 4.53
CA PHE A 54 -18.07 14.57 4.54
C PHE A 54 -17.14 15.49 5.33
N GLN A 55 -17.20 16.81 5.10
CA GLN A 55 -16.41 17.79 5.86
C GLN A 55 -16.65 17.64 7.37
N LYS A 56 -17.92 17.61 7.81
CA LYS A 56 -18.28 17.44 9.22
C LYS A 56 -17.79 16.11 9.80
N LEU A 57 -17.89 15.01 9.04
CA LEU A 57 -17.42 13.69 9.49
C LEU A 57 -15.90 13.67 9.72
N PHE A 58 -15.13 14.24 8.79
CA PHE A 58 -13.67 14.31 8.87
C PHE A 58 -13.14 15.38 9.82
N SER A 59 -13.92 16.43 10.12
CA SER A 59 -13.57 17.46 11.11
C SER A 59 -14.12 17.18 12.53
N THR A 60 -14.73 16.02 12.77
CA THR A 60 -15.22 15.61 14.09
C THR A 60 -14.89 14.15 14.37
N SER A 61 -15.78 13.21 14.05
CA SER A 61 -15.65 11.78 14.42
C SER A 61 -14.38 11.10 13.89
N LEU A 62 -13.82 11.59 12.79
CA LEU A 62 -12.60 11.05 12.19
C LEU A 62 -11.37 11.97 12.30
N ASP A 63 -11.41 13.05 13.10
CA ASP A 63 -10.28 14.00 13.11
C ASP A 63 -9.00 13.46 13.79
N GLU A 64 -9.08 12.50 14.71
CA GLU A 64 -7.87 11.81 15.19
C GLU A 64 -7.41 10.68 14.26
N PHE A 65 -8.16 10.40 13.18
CA PHE A 65 -8.02 9.18 12.39
C PHE A 65 -7.64 9.42 10.93
N TYR A 66 -7.04 8.40 10.33
CA TYR A 66 -6.83 8.28 8.89
C TYR A 66 -7.62 7.07 8.37
N LEU A 67 -8.44 7.32 7.35
CA LEU A 67 -9.29 6.31 6.70
C LEU A 67 -8.56 5.78 5.47
N TYR A 68 -8.23 4.48 5.45
CA TYR A 68 -7.43 3.89 4.38
C TYR A 68 -7.99 2.55 3.88
N LYS A 69 -7.66 2.22 2.63
CA LYS A 69 -7.98 0.93 2.01
C LYS A 69 -7.01 -0.13 2.52
N LYS A 70 -7.53 -1.23 3.09
CA LYS A 70 -6.72 -2.37 3.54
C LYS A 70 -7.10 -3.65 2.80
N TRP A 71 -6.09 -4.43 2.41
CA TRP A 71 -6.27 -5.79 1.90
C TRP A 71 -6.33 -6.80 3.04
N LYS A 72 -7.29 -7.74 3.00
CA LYS A 72 -7.32 -8.92 3.85
C LYS A 72 -8.21 -10.01 3.26
N ASN A 73 -7.79 -11.27 3.32
CA ASN A 73 -8.63 -12.46 3.04
C ASN A 73 -9.38 -12.39 1.70
N ASN A 74 -8.73 -11.94 0.63
CA ASN A 74 -9.32 -11.74 -0.70
C ASN A 74 -10.48 -10.72 -0.75
N LYS A 75 -10.54 -9.76 0.19
CA LYS A 75 -11.55 -8.69 0.25
C LYS A 75 -10.89 -7.34 0.56
N THR A 76 -11.33 -6.29 -0.14
CA THR A 76 -11.01 -4.90 0.22
C THR A 76 -11.82 -4.51 1.45
N PHE A 77 -11.13 -3.96 2.45
CA PHE A 77 -11.74 -3.32 3.63
C PHE A 77 -11.39 -1.84 3.67
N LEU A 78 -12.23 -1.07 4.36
CA LEU A 78 -11.96 0.30 4.73
C LEU A 78 -11.66 0.33 6.23
N VAL A 79 -10.53 0.93 6.64
CA VAL A 79 -9.99 0.81 8.00
C VAL A 79 -9.59 2.19 8.53
N LEU A 80 -9.86 2.42 9.82
CA LEU A 80 -9.38 3.58 10.56
C LEU A 80 -8.08 3.23 11.30
N LYS A 81 -7.12 4.16 11.30
CA LYS A 81 -5.92 4.18 12.16
C LYS A 81 -5.78 5.54 12.79
N LEU A 82 -5.11 5.65 13.94
CA LEU A 82 -4.82 6.96 14.53
C LEU A 82 -3.76 7.70 13.69
N LYS A 83 -3.94 9.01 13.47
CA LYS A 83 -2.99 9.85 12.71
C LYS A 83 -1.57 9.79 13.31
N SER A 84 -1.45 9.62 14.63
CA SER A 84 -0.19 9.49 15.37
C SER A 84 0.60 8.20 15.09
N GLU A 85 -0.08 7.11 14.69
CA GLU A 85 0.55 5.84 14.31
C GLU A 85 1.07 5.86 12.87
N VAL A 86 0.56 6.77 12.04
CA VAL A 86 0.76 6.81 10.59
C VAL A 86 1.97 7.67 10.21
N LYS A 87 3.17 7.18 10.49
CA LYS A 87 4.41 7.92 10.18
C LYS A 87 4.82 7.96 8.70
N ASN A 88 4.23 7.16 7.80
CA ASN A 88 4.69 7.04 6.40
C ASN A 88 3.63 6.64 5.33
N LEU A 89 2.33 6.53 5.63
CA LEU A 89 1.34 6.04 4.65
C LEU A 89 0.75 7.14 3.75
N ILE A 90 1.59 7.75 2.91
CA ILE A 90 1.14 8.57 1.77
C ILE A 90 1.27 7.75 0.48
N THR A 91 0.38 6.75 0.33
CA THR A 91 0.08 6.08 -0.94
C THR A 91 -1.22 5.28 -0.75
N ASN A 92 -2.26 5.56 -1.55
CA ASN A 92 -3.59 4.91 -1.41
C ASN A 92 -3.71 3.56 -2.14
N GLU A 93 -2.62 3.12 -2.76
CA GLU A 93 -2.51 1.88 -3.54
C GLU A 93 -1.44 1.00 -2.88
N PRO A 94 -1.67 -0.33 -2.76
CA PRO A 94 -0.64 -1.22 -2.26
C PRO A 94 0.54 -1.21 -3.23
N LYS A 95 1.76 -1.19 -2.70
CA LYS A 95 2.95 -1.17 -3.54
C LYS A 95 3.11 -2.54 -4.20
N GLU A 96 2.91 -2.58 -5.52
CA GLU A 96 3.11 -3.79 -6.31
C GLU A 96 4.61 -4.14 -6.39
N ILE A 97 4.91 -5.40 -6.17
CA ILE A 97 6.25 -5.99 -6.24
C ILE A 97 6.13 -7.24 -7.09
N GLU A 98 6.72 -7.24 -8.28
CA GLU A 98 6.94 -8.47 -9.05
C GLU A 98 8.18 -9.19 -8.52
N ILE A 99 8.13 -10.51 -8.37
CA ILE A 99 9.28 -11.38 -8.09
C ILE A 99 9.24 -12.63 -8.98
N GLY A 100 10.40 -13.06 -9.48
CA GLY A 100 10.49 -14.29 -10.26
C GLY A 100 10.39 -15.56 -9.40
N GLN A 101 10.03 -16.69 -10.00
CA GLN A 101 10.01 -18.02 -9.34
C GLN A 101 11.32 -18.39 -8.60
N GLU A 102 12.49 -17.98 -9.08
CA GLU A 102 13.76 -18.17 -8.33
C GLU A 102 13.86 -17.27 -7.09
N GLU A 103 13.35 -16.04 -7.15
CA GLU A 103 13.36 -15.10 -6.02
C GLU A 103 12.37 -15.52 -4.93
N VAL A 104 11.22 -16.12 -5.31
CA VAL A 104 10.30 -16.82 -4.42
C VAL A 104 11.02 -17.93 -3.62
N ARG A 105 11.87 -18.73 -4.29
CA ARG A 105 12.68 -19.78 -3.64
C ARG A 105 13.70 -19.17 -2.68
N VAL A 106 14.44 -18.14 -3.11
CA VAL A 106 15.43 -17.47 -2.25
C VAL A 106 14.79 -16.81 -1.03
N LEU A 107 13.60 -16.20 -1.17
CA LEU A 107 12.90 -15.56 -0.07
C LEU A 107 12.36 -16.60 0.94
N ASN A 108 11.90 -17.76 0.47
CA ASN A 108 11.56 -18.90 1.31
C ASN A 108 12.78 -19.39 2.12
N ASP A 109 13.91 -19.62 1.44
CA ASP A 109 15.13 -20.17 2.06
C ASP A 109 15.76 -19.17 3.05
N LEU A 110 15.77 -17.88 2.70
CA LEU A 110 16.14 -16.75 3.56
C LEU A 110 15.36 -16.79 4.89
N VAL A 111 14.02 -16.86 4.82
CA VAL A 111 13.17 -16.80 6.01
C VAL A 111 13.26 -18.09 6.81
N TYR A 112 13.30 -19.26 6.17
CA TYR A 112 13.52 -20.54 6.85
C TYR A 112 14.86 -20.55 7.61
N TYR A 113 15.94 -20.13 6.96
CA TYR A 113 17.27 -20.11 7.57
C TYR A 113 17.35 -19.10 8.73
N PHE A 114 16.71 -17.93 8.59
CA PHE A 114 16.65 -16.90 9.64
C PHE A 114 15.78 -17.29 10.85
N GLN A 115 14.70 -18.06 10.63
CA GLN A 115 13.76 -18.45 11.70
C GLN A 115 14.12 -19.79 12.37
N HIS A 116 14.82 -20.70 11.68
CA HIS A 116 15.04 -22.06 12.18
C HIS A 116 16.52 -22.51 12.25
N VAL A 117 17.43 -21.95 11.44
CA VAL A 117 18.83 -22.44 11.36
C VAL A 117 19.82 -21.50 12.06
N LYS A 118 19.72 -20.19 11.82
CA LYS A 118 20.49 -19.15 12.53
C LYS A 118 19.53 -18.12 13.13
N ILE A 119 18.69 -18.59 14.05
CA ILE A 119 17.60 -17.84 14.70
C ILE A 119 18.02 -16.40 15.03
N GLY A 120 17.41 -15.44 14.34
CA GLY A 120 17.61 -14.00 14.57
C GLY A 120 18.97 -13.41 14.16
N LYS A 121 19.91 -14.22 13.65
CA LYS A 121 21.25 -13.75 13.22
C LYS A 121 21.19 -13.26 11.77
N GLY A 122 21.84 -12.12 11.51
CA GLY A 122 21.89 -11.55 10.16
C GLY A 122 22.80 -12.33 9.22
N PHE A 123 22.60 -12.11 7.92
CA PHE A 123 23.39 -12.70 6.84
C PHE A 123 24.61 -11.85 6.52
N GLU A 124 25.76 -12.49 6.42
CA GLU A 124 26.93 -11.92 5.79
C GLU A 124 26.87 -12.15 4.28
N ILE A 125 26.93 -11.07 3.50
CA ILE A 125 26.93 -11.12 2.04
C ILE A 125 28.16 -10.47 1.38
N LYS A 126 29.12 -9.94 2.15
CA LYS A 126 30.30 -9.24 1.62
C LYS A 126 31.29 -10.18 0.92
N HIS A 127 31.52 -11.37 1.49
CA HIS A 127 32.60 -12.26 1.05
C HIS A 127 32.13 -13.47 0.20
N ASN A 128 30.87 -13.51 -0.26
CA ASN A 128 30.33 -14.55 -1.15
C ASN A 128 30.47 -16.00 -0.61
N THR A 129 30.54 -16.16 0.72
CA THR A 129 30.92 -17.37 1.45
C THR A 129 30.01 -18.59 1.25
N THR A 130 28.78 -18.40 0.76
CA THR A 130 27.84 -19.49 0.43
C THR A 130 27.00 -19.14 -0.80
N GLU A 131 26.43 -20.14 -1.47
CA GLU A 131 25.43 -19.91 -2.53
C GLU A 131 24.20 -19.16 -2.02
N LEU A 132 23.78 -19.42 -0.77
CA LEU A 132 22.70 -18.64 -0.15
C LEU A 132 23.10 -17.17 0.02
N SER A 133 24.33 -16.86 0.47
CA SER A 133 24.84 -15.49 0.54
C SER A 133 24.93 -14.81 -0.83
N LYS A 134 25.27 -15.55 -1.90
CA LYS A 134 25.25 -15.04 -3.30
C LYS A 134 23.82 -14.73 -3.76
N LYS A 135 22.88 -15.67 -3.56
CA LYS A 135 21.47 -15.50 -3.93
C LYS A 135 20.82 -14.35 -3.14
N ILE A 136 21.06 -14.23 -1.83
CA ILE A 136 20.60 -13.11 -0.99
C ILE A 136 21.21 -11.77 -1.43
N ARG A 137 22.50 -11.75 -1.83
CA ARG A 137 23.12 -10.54 -2.38
C ARG A 137 22.39 -10.05 -3.63
N ASN A 138 22.01 -10.96 -4.52
CA ASN A 138 21.28 -10.61 -5.74
C ASN A 138 19.85 -10.16 -5.42
N LEU A 139 19.12 -10.91 -4.58
CA LEU A 139 17.77 -10.55 -4.12
C LEU A 139 17.74 -9.17 -3.43
N LYS A 140 18.80 -8.77 -2.73
CA LYS A 140 18.92 -7.42 -2.14
C LYS A 140 19.16 -6.33 -3.20
N LYS A 141 19.77 -6.63 -4.34
CA LYS A 141 19.95 -5.66 -5.44
C LYS A 141 18.63 -5.39 -6.16
N THR A 142 17.84 -6.44 -6.44
CA THR A 142 16.54 -6.33 -7.12
C THR A 142 15.45 -5.82 -6.17
N HIS A 143 15.38 -6.35 -4.95
CA HIS A 143 14.31 -6.09 -3.99
C HIS A 143 14.83 -5.63 -2.61
N PRO A 144 15.44 -4.43 -2.51
CA PRO A 144 16.10 -3.96 -1.29
C PRO A 144 15.17 -3.81 -0.08
N TYR A 145 13.87 -3.59 -0.29
CA TYR A 145 12.84 -3.50 0.75
C TYR A 145 12.56 -4.83 1.50
N PHE A 146 13.02 -5.97 0.98
CA PHE A 146 13.05 -7.22 1.74
C PHE A 146 14.15 -7.25 2.82
N PHE A 147 14.92 -6.18 2.99
CA PHE A 147 16.11 -6.17 3.84
C PHE A 147 16.24 -4.96 4.77
N GLU A 148 16.68 -5.23 6.00
CA GLU A 148 17.05 -4.25 7.02
C GLU A 148 18.57 -4.25 7.25
N TYR A 149 19.12 -3.11 7.66
CA TYR A 149 20.49 -2.96 8.11
C TYR A 149 20.52 -2.49 9.57
N ARG A 150 21.37 -3.12 10.40
CA ARG A 150 21.40 -2.90 11.86
C ARG A 150 22.78 -2.47 12.37
N GLY A 151 23.52 -1.71 11.56
CA GLY A 151 24.82 -1.13 11.91
C GLY A 151 26.02 -2.10 11.92
N ASN A 152 25.80 -3.36 12.30
CA ASN A 152 26.82 -4.38 12.55
C ASN A 152 27.37 -5.11 11.31
N GLY A 153 27.31 -4.51 10.12
CA GLY A 153 27.80 -5.12 8.87
C GLY A 153 26.97 -6.27 8.29
N LEU A 154 26.06 -6.86 9.07
CA LEU A 154 25.13 -7.92 8.66
C LEU A 154 23.82 -7.35 8.12
N ILE A 155 23.09 -8.17 7.38
CA ILE A 155 21.80 -7.83 6.77
C ILE A 155 20.71 -8.77 7.28
N TYR A 156 19.54 -8.22 7.55
CA TYR A 156 18.42 -8.92 8.17
C TYR A 156 17.25 -8.96 7.18
N PRO A 157 16.41 -10.00 7.14
CA PRO A 157 15.15 -9.93 6.41
C PRO A 157 14.25 -8.90 7.08
N SER A 158 13.61 -8.04 6.29
CA SER A 158 12.63 -7.09 6.82
C SER A 158 11.35 -7.78 7.27
N LYS A 159 10.49 -7.09 8.02
CA LYS A 159 9.16 -7.60 8.36
C LYS A 159 8.36 -8.06 7.12
N LEU A 160 8.44 -7.30 6.02
CA LEU A 160 7.83 -7.67 4.74
C LEU A 160 8.38 -9.00 4.21
N ALA A 161 9.70 -9.18 4.20
CA ALA A 161 10.32 -10.44 3.76
C ALA A 161 9.89 -11.63 4.63
N ILE A 162 9.85 -11.43 5.96
CA ILE A 162 9.44 -12.43 6.95
C ILE A 162 8.02 -12.93 6.67
N GLU A 163 7.05 -12.03 6.49
CA GLU A 163 5.65 -12.43 6.25
C GLU A 163 5.44 -13.02 4.85
N THR A 164 6.05 -12.44 3.80
CA THR A 164 5.99 -13.02 2.45
C THR A 164 6.60 -14.42 2.41
N GLY A 165 7.78 -14.64 3.01
CA GLY A 165 8.42 -15.96 3.09
C GLY A 165 7.61 -16.98 3.89
N ARG A 166 6.94 -16.56 4.98
CA ARG A 166 5.98 -17.40 5.71
C ARG A 166 4.81 -17.86 4.84
N LEU A 167 4.22 -16.94 4.07
CA LEU A 167 3.13 -17.27 3.15
C LEU A 167 3.56 -18.18 1.99
N ILE A 168 4.78 -18.00 1.47
CA ILE A 168 5.37 -18.90 0.47
C ILE A 168 5.53 -20.31 1.08
N SER A 169 6.17 -20.42 2.24
CA SER A 169 6.33 -21.69 2.97
C SER A 169 5.00 -22.40 3.25
N TYR A 170 3.95 -21.65 3.62
CA TYR A 170 2.61 -22.20 3.89
C TYR A 170 1.94 -22.75 2.62
N ASN A 171 1.99 -22.01 1.51
CA ASN A 171 1.38 -22.45 0.25
C ASN A 171 2.16 -23.59 -0.43
N ASN A 172 3.50 -23.59 -0.33
CA ASN A 172 4.37 -24.69 -0.76
C ASN A 172 4.01 -25.99 -0.04
N LYS A 173 3.85 -25.96 1.30
CA LYS A 173 3.36 -27.12 2.08
C LYS A 173 1.95 -27.55 1.67
N SER A 174 1.12 -26.59 1.25
CA SER A 174 -0.25 -26.83 0.76
C SER A 174 -0.32 -27.28 -0.72
N LYS A 175 0.82 -27.42 -1.42
CA LYS A 175 0.92 -27.68 -2.88
C LYS A 175 0.10 -26.72 -3.76
N LYS A 176 -0.15 -25.49 -3.30
CA LYS A 176 -0.91 -24.49 -4.04
C LYS A 176 0.02 -23.67 -4.93
N ILE A 177 -0.35 -23.51 -6.20
CA ILE A 177 0.30 -22.56 -7.11
C ILE A 177 0.04 -21.14 -6.57
N ILE A 178 1.11 -20.39 -6.31
CA ILE A 178 1.04 -19.00 -5.86
C ILE A 178 1.27 -18.11 -7.08
N THR A 179 0.33 -17.20 -7.34
CA THR A 179 0.48 -16.14 -8.35
C THR A 179 0.50 -14.73 -7.73
N LYS A 180 -0.13 -14.56 -6.56
CA LYS A 180 -0.12 -13.30 -5.79
C LYS A 180 -0.17 -13.55 -4.28
N LEU A 181 0.30 -12.59 -3.45
CA LEU A 181 0.20 -12.59 -1.98
C LEU A 181 -0.18 -11.20 -1.43
N GLU A 182 -1.13 -11.14 -0.48
CA GLU A 182 -1.50 -9.90 0.25
C GLU A 182 -0.61 -9.74 1.50
N VAL A 183 0.30 -8.75 1.54
CA VAL A 183 1.25 -8.57 2.66
C VAL A 183 1.31 -7.11 3.12
N GLU A 184 0.61 -6.83 4.22
CA GLU A 184 0.40 -5.48 4.77
C GLU A 184 -0.12 -4.50 3.70
N ASP A 185 0.71 -3.56 3.26
CA ASP A 185 0.41 -2.53 2.26
C ASP A 185 1.13 -2.81 0.92
N TYR A 186 1.46 -4.08 0.65
CA TYR A 186 2.13 -4.57 -0.56
C TYR A 186 1.33 -5.70 -1.24
N LEU A 187 1.37 -5.70 -2.58
CA LEU A 187 0.90 -6.80 -3.43
C LEU A 187 2.14 -7.46 -4.06
N ILE A 188 2.47 -8.66 -3.60
CA ILE A 188 3.54 -9.45 -4.21
C ILE A 188 2.92 -10.22 -5.39
N GLN A 189 3.27 -9.84 -6.61
CA GLN A 189 2.98 -10.57 -7.84
C GLN A 189 4.12 -11.54 -8.11
N ILE A 190 3.81 -12.79 -8.49
CA ILE A 190 4.81 -13.78 -8.88
C ILE A 190 4.75 -13.94 -10.40
N VAL A 191 5.92 -13.93 -11.04
CA VAL A 191 6.12 -14.05 -12.50
C VAL A 191 7.06 -15.21 -12.85
#